data_AF-A0A0Q4LNY3-F1
#
_entry.id   AF-A0A0Q4LNY3-F1
#
_cell.length_a   1.000
_cell.length_b   1.000
_cell.length_c   1.000
_cell.angle_alpha   90.00
_cell.angle_beta   90.00
_cell.angle_gamma   90.00
#
_symmetry.space_group_name_H-M   'P 1'
#
loop_
_entity.id
_entity.type
_entity.pdbx_description
1 polymer ?
#
loop_
_entity_poly.entity_id
_entity_poly.type
_entity_poly.pdbx_seq_one_letter_code
_entity_poly.pdbx_strand_id
1 'polypeptide(L)'
;MSGRCPVPRERARSDPRWADVAATLVALRDRRRHAVRIVDTDCGCGTLLIAALAHARSLGFTAIEGRGLDRSPACLGRARRAAAALHDPAIGVAFDATDVATALGEEAEAPADILLCRAVPACGMAAGRVVIADRHADAIQ
;
A
#
# COMPACT_ATOMS: atom_id res chain seq x y z
N MET A 1 20.99 7.77 25.23
CA MET A 1 20.22 8.16 24.03
C MET A 1 19.03 7.22 23.91
N SER A 2 17.87 7.62 24.43
CA SER A 2 16.68 6.77 24.46
C SER A 2 16.07 6.67 23.08
N GLY A 3 16.31 5.54 22.40
CA GLY A 3 15.68 5.19 21.14
C GLY A 3 14.20 4.93 21.35
N ARG A 4 13.37 5.97 21.17
CA ARG A 4 11.93 5.77 20.98
C ARG A 4 11.76 5.05 19.65
N CYS A 5 11.21 3.84 19.68
CA CYS A 5 10.65 3.24 18.48
C CYS A 5 9.54 4.17 17.99
N PRO A 6 9.65 4.76 16.78
CA PRO A 6 8.58 5.60 16.26
C PRO A 6 7.30 4.77 16.16
N VAL A 7 6.18 5.40 16.53
CA VAL A 7 4.87 4.75 16.49
C VAL A 7 4.52 4.37 15.03
N PRO A 8 3.68 3.36 14.78
CA PRO A 8 3.41 2.87 13.41
C PRO A 8 3.01 3.96 12.41
N ARG A 9 2.31 5.01 12.85
CA ARG A 9 1.95 6.18 12.04
C ARG A 9 3.14 7.05 11.64
N GLU A 10 4.12 7.22 12.52
CA GLU A 10 5.35 7.98 12.22
C GLU A 10 6.22 7.21 11.24
N ARG A 11 6.34 5.88 11.41
CA ARG A 11 7.09 5.00 10.50
C ARG A 11 6.58 5.06 9.07
N ALA A 12 5.25 5.06 8.89
CA ALA A 12 4.66 5.16 7.55
C ALA A 12 4.97 6.51 6.88
N ARG A 13 4.93 7.61 7.64
CA ARG A 13 5.25 8.95 7.13
C ARG A 13 6.72 9.13 6.77
N SER A 14 7.59 8.31 7.34
CA SER A 14 9.01 8.25 7.00
C SER A 14 9.32 7.36 5.79
N ASP A 15 8.35 6.61 5.27
CA ASP A 15 8.54 5.87 4.02
C ASP A 15 8.72 6.88 2.87
N PRO A 16 9.75 6.75 2.02
CA PRO A 16 10.04 7.71 0.95
C PRO A 16 8.89 7.84 -0.07
N ARG A 17 8.03 6.82 -0.17
CA ARG A 17 6.85 6.81 -1.06
C ARG A 17 5.67 7.56 -0.48
N TRP A 18 5.68 7.88 0.83
CA TRP A 18 4.51 8.42 1.53
C TRP A 18 3.97 9.72 0.92
N ALA A 19 4.84 10.65 0.55
CA ALA A 19 4.44 11.93 -0.02
C ALA A 19 3.64 11.74 -1.33
N ASP A 20 4.10 10.85 -2.19
CA ASP A 20 3.45 10.55 -3.47
C ASP A 20 2.12 9.82 -3.27
N VAL A 21 2.05 8.91 -2.28
CA VAL A 21 0.81 8.22 -1.88
C VAL A 21 -0.24 9.23 -1.41
N ALA A 22 0.14 10.10 -0.47
CA ALA A 22 -0.78 11.09 0.09
C ALA A 22 -1.29 12.06 -0.99
N ALA A 23 -0.39 12.54 -1.86
CA ALA A 23 -0.76 13.43 -2.97
C ALA A 23 -1.71 12.74 -3.96
N THR A 24 -1.46 11.47 -4.30
CA THR A 24 -2.30 10.69 -5.21
C THR A 24 -3.71 10.49 -4.64
N LEU A 25 -3.81 10.19 -3.35
CA LEU A 25 -5.12 10.03 -2.67
C LEU A 25 -5.93 11.33 -2.66
N VAL A 26 -5.28 12.48 -2.42
CA VAL A 26 -5.93 13.79 -2.53
C VAL A 26 -6.43 14.03 -3.96
N ALA A 27 -5.58 13.82 -4.97
CA ALA A 27 -5.95 14.01 -6.37
C ALA A 27 -7.12 13.11 -6.81
N LEU A 28 -7.20 11.87 -6.32
CA LEU A 28 -8.34 10.98 -6.56
C LEU A 28 -9.63 11.52 -5.91
N ARG A 29 -9.57 12.08 -4.70
CA ARG A 29 -10.73 12.71 -4.04
C ARG A 29 -11.18 13.99 -4.71
N ASP A 30 -10.25 14.81 -5.18
CA ASP A 30 -10.58 16.03 -5.93
C ASP A 30 -11.35 15.70 -7.21
N ARG A 31 -11.03 14.55 -7.83
CA ARG A 31 -11.79 13.95 -8.95
C ARG A 31 -13.09 13.26 -8.52
N ARG A 32 -13.56 13.49 -7.29
CA ARG A 32 -14.78 12.93 -6.69
C ARG A 32 -14.82 11.39 -6.65
N ARG A 33 -13.67 10.70 -6.65
CA ARG A 33 -13.66 9.23 -6.50
C ARG A 33 -14.03 8.85 -5.07
N HIS A 34 -15.08 8.07 -4.86
CA HIS A 34 -15.51 7.61 -3.53
C HIS A 34 -14.89 6.27 -3.10
N ALA A 35 -14.33 5.55 -4.07
CA ALA A 35 -13.64 4.29 -3.88
C ALA A 35 -12.16 4.41 -4.28
N VAL A 36 -11.30 3.63 -3.62
CA VAL A 36 -9.89 3.48 -3.98
C VAL A 36 -9.40 2.07 -3.69
N ARG A 37 -8.65 1.48 -4.63
CA ARG A 37 -7.93 0.22 -4.42
C ARG A 37 -6.42 0.41 -4.46
N ILE A 38 -5.74 -0.09 -3.44
CA ILE A 38 -4.28 0.02 -3.25
C ILE A 38 -3.66 -1.36 -3.14
N VAL A 39 -2.66 -1.66 -3.97
CA VAL A 39 -1.87 -2.89 -3.91
C VAL A 39 -0.45 -2.54 -3.48
N ASP A 40 0.14 -3.30 -2.55
CA ASP A 40 1.52 -3.12 -2.10
C ASP A 40 2.32 -4.42 -2.29
N THR A 41 3.21 -4.43 -3.29
CA THR A 41 4.10 -5.56 -3.56
C THR A 41 5.37 -5.41 -2.72
N ASP A 42 5.69 -6.41 -1.90
CA ASP A 42 6.74 -6.38 -0.88
C ASP A 42 6.37 -5.48 0.33
N CYS A 43 5.16 -5.69 0.84
CA CYS A 43 4.54 -4.81 1.84
C CYS A 43 5.16 -4.91 3.24
N GLY A 44 6.02 -5.89 3.51
CA GLY A 44 6.55 -6.18 4.83
C GLY A 44 5.43 -6.41 5.85
N CYS A 45 5.50 -5.68 6.96
CA CYS A 45 4.44 -5.71 8.00
C CYS A 45 3.21 -4.85 7.64
N GLY A 46 3.07 -4.40 6.39
CA GLY A 46 1.94 -3.61 5.91
C GLY A 46 1.91 -2.16 6.40
N THR A 47 2.98 -1.65 7.00
CA THR A 47 3.00 -0.33 7.66
C THR A 47 2.57 0.80 6.73
N LEU A 48 3.12 0.84 5.51
CA LEU A 48 2.76 1.85 4.51
C LEU A 48 1.32 1.68 4.03
N LEU A 49 0.96 0.48 3.58
CA LEU A 49 -0.39 0.16 3.10
C LEU A 49 -1.46 0.52 4.14
N ILE A 50 -1.33 0.06 5.38
CA ILE A 50 -2.28 0.32 6.47
C ILE A 50 -2.44 1.82 6.72
N ALA A 51 -1.34 2.58 6.71
CA ALA A 51 -1.39 4.02 6.86
C ALA A 51 -2.06 4.73 5.67
N ALA A 52 -1.82 4.24 4.45
CA ALA A 52 -2.46 4.75 3.25
C ALA A 52 -3.98 4.54 3.27
N LEU A 53 -4.44 3.34 3.66
CA LEU A 53 -5.87 3.03 3.80
C LEU A 53 -6.54 3.91 4.87
N ALA A 54 -5.89 4.08 6.02
CA ALA A 54 -6.38 4.96 7.08
C ALA A 54 -6.41 6.44 6.63
N HIS A 55 -5.43 6.87 5.83
CA HIS A 55 -5.41 8.21 5.29
C HIS A 55 -6.49 8.42 4.23
N ALA A 56 -6.71 7.46 3.33
CA ALA A 56 -7.83 7.47 2.39
C ALA A 56 -9.16 7.64 3.16
N ARG A 57 -9.35 6.89 4.24
CA ARG A 57 -10.54 7.04 5.08
C ARG A 57 -10.68 8.47 5.64
N SER A 58 -9.59 9.06 6.13
CA SER A 58 -9.58 10.44 6.63
C SER A 58 -9.92 11.49 5.56
N LEU A 59 -9.69 11.20 4.28
CA LEU A 59 -10.05 12.04 3.14
C LEU A 59 -11.50 11.82 2.64
N GLY A 60 -12.25 10.92 3.30
CA GLY A 60 -13.66 10.67 3.02
C GLY A 60 -13.93 9.65 1.93
N PHE A 61 -12.96 8.78 1.59
CA PHE A 61 -13.28 7.56 0.84
C PHE A 61 -14.22 6.67 1.68
N THR A 62 -15.16 5.99 1.01
CA THR A 62 -16.19 5.15 1.64
C THR A 62 -16.13 3.68 1.21
N ALA A 63 -15.34 3.36 0.18
CA ALA A 63 -15.04 2.00 -0.23
C ALA A 63 -13.53 1.90 -0.50
N ILE A 64 -12.79 1.33 0.44
CA ILE A 64 -11.33 1.31 0.44
C ILE A 64 -10.90 -0.14 0.45
N GLU A 65 -10.12 -0.53 -0.55
CA GLU A 65 -9.61 -1.89 -0.69
C GLU A 65 -8.07 -1.87 -0.68
N GLY A 66 -7.49 -2.75 0.13
CA GLY A 66 -6.04 -2.95 0.22
C GLY A 66 -5.66 -4.40 -0.04
N ARG A 67 -4.59 -4.63 -0.81
CA ARG A 67 -3.95 -5.94 -0.93
C ARG A 67 -2.45 -5.82 -0.70
N GLY A 68 -1.95 -6.48 0.34
CA GLY A 68 -0.51 -6.54 0.63
C GLY A 68 0.08 -7.89 0.26
N LEU A 69 1.21 -7.90 -0.43
CA LEU A 69 1.91 -9.12 -0.84
C LEU A 69 3.30 -9.14 -0.22
N ASP A 70 3.66 -10.24 0.43
CA ASP A 70 5.00 -10.42 0.99
C ASP A 70 5.36 -11.91 1.07
N ARG A 71 6.65 -12.23 0.92
CA ARG A 71 7.14 -13.61 1.02
C ARG A 71 7.33 -14.09 2.45
N SER A 72 7.32 -13.20 3.45
CA SER A 72 7.52 -13.50 4.86
C SER A 72 6.19 -13.72 5.59
N PRO A 73 5.84 -14.97 5.97
CA PRO A 73 4.62 -15.25 6.71
C PRO A 73 4.58 -14.54 8.07
N ALA A 74 5.74 -14.33 8.69
CA ALA A 74 5.85 -13.61 9.95
C ALA A 74 5.48 -12.12 9.80
N CYS A 75 5.88 -11.49 8.70
CA CYS A 75 5.50 -10.13 8.37
C CYS A 75 4.00 -10.03 8.06
N LEU A 76 3.47 -10.93 7.23
CA LEU A 76 2.04 -11.00 6.92
C LEU A 76 1.19 -11.22 8.19
N GLY A 77 1.63 -12.07 9.10
CA GLY A 77 0.96 -12.28 10.38
C GLY A 77 0.90 -11.01 11.24
N ARG A 78 1.95 -10.17 11.22
CA ARG A 78 1.93 -8.86 11.88
C ARG A 78 1.03 -7.86 11.15
N ALA A 79 1.07 -7.85 9.82
CA ALA A 79 0.26 -6.99 8.98
C ALA A 79 -1.25 -7.24 9.19
N ARG A 80 -1.66 -8.51 9.18
CA ARG A 80 -3.05 -8.92 9.47
C ARG A 80 -3.51 -8.48 10.85
N ARG A 81 -2.68 -8.64 11.89
CA ARG A 81 -3.00 -8.16 13.25
C ARG A 81 -3.13 -6.63 13.31
N ALA A 82 -2.24 -5.91 12.63
CA ALA A 82 -2.29 -4.44 12.59
C ALA A 82 -3.52 -3.94 11.81
N ALA A 83 -3.89 -4.59 10.71
CA ALA A 83 -5.07 -4.28 9.94
C ALA A 83 -6.38 -4.56 10.71
N ALA A 84 -6.45 -5.66 11.45
CA ALA A 84 -7.60 -5.96 12.32
C ALA A 84 -7.85 -4.85 13.36
N ALA A 85 -6.81 -4.13 13.77
CA ALA A 85 -6.93 -3.01 14.69
C ALA A 85 -7.46 -1.71 14.06
N LEU A 86 -7.58 -1.60 12.72
CA LEU A 86 -8.22 -0.45 12.07
C LEU A 86 -9.72 -0.41 12.33
N HIS A 87 -10.37 -1.58 12.39
CA HIS A 87 -11.80 -1.77 12.67
C HIS A 87 -12.72 -0.69 12.06
N ASP A 88 -12.66 -0.51 10.73
CA ASP A 88 -13.52 0.40 9.96
C ASP A 88 -14.21 -0.37 8.83
N PRO A 89 -15.55 -0.39 8.75
CA PRO A 89 -16.30 -1.15 7.74
C PRO A 89 -16.09 -0.63 6.30
N ALA A 90 -15.60 0.59 6.12
CA ALA A 90 -15.26 1.11 4.80
C ALA A 90 -13.92 0.57 4.27
N ILE A 91 -13.15 -0.16 5.08
CA ILE A 91 -11.82 -0.66 4.74
C ILE A 91 -11.82 -2.19 4.70
N GLY A 92 -11.74 -2.74 3.49
CA GLY A 92 -11.39 -4.14 3.26
C GLY A 92 -9.90 -4.27 2.98
N VAL A 93 -9.20 -5.17 3.67
CA VAL A 93 -7.77 -5.42 3.40
C VAL A 93 -7.41 -6.89 3.54
N ALA A 94 -6.65 -7.38 2.57
CA ALA A 94 -6.11 -8.74 2.53
C ALA A 94 -4.58 -8.73 2.44
N PHE A 95 -3.97 -9.81 2.92
CA PHE A 95 -2.53 -10.01 2.94
C PHE A 95 -2.21 -11.42 2.51
N ASP A 96 -1.48 -11.60 1.41
CA ASP A 96 -1.26 -12.91 0.79
C ASP A 96 0.22 -13.20 0.57
N ALA A 97 0.58 -14.47 0.74
CA ALA A 97 1.90 -15.00 0.38
C ALA A 97 1.83 -15.61 -1.02
N THR A 98 1.64 -14.75 -2.03
CA THR A 98 1.62 -15.16 -3.44
C THR A 98 2.84 -14.61 -4.15
N ASP A 99 3.30 -15.31 -5.19
CA ASP A 99 4.34 -14.74 -6.05
C ASP A 99 3.87 -13.42 -6.69
N VAL A 100 4.76 -12.43 -6.69
CA VAL A 100 4.44 -11.07 -7.14
C VAL A 100 4.10 -11.06 -8.63
N ALA A 101 4.75 -11.88 -9.47
CA ALA A 101 4.44 -11.89 -10.89
C ALA A 101 3.05 -12.46 -11.17
N THR A 102 2.66 -13.53 -10.48
CA THR A 102 1.31 -14.09 -10.56
C THR A 102 0.27 -13.06 -10.12
N ALA A 103 0.47 -12.43 -8.96
CA ALA A 103 -0.47 -11.44 -8.45
C ALA A 103 -0.58 -10.21 -9.35
N LEU A 104 0.53 -9.72 -9.92
CA LEU A 104 0.49 -8.62 -10.90
C LEU A 104 -0.25 -9.01 -12.18
N GLY A 105 -0.17 -10.29 -12.59
CA GLY A 105 -0.98 -10.82 -13.70
C GLY A 105 -2.49 -10.75 -13.41
N GLU A 106 -2.92 -11.13 -12.20
CA GLU A 106 -4.31 -11.00 -11.76
C GLU A 106 -4.76 -9.53 -11.72
N GLU A 107 -3.91 -8.66 -11.18
CA GLU A 107 -4.20 -7.22 -11.10
C GLU A 107 -4.17 -6.55 -12.47
N ALA A 108 -3.59 -7.12 -13.52
CA ALA A 108 -3.65 -6.54 -14.86
C ALA A 108 -5.07 -6.61 -15.48
N GLU A 109 -5.86 -7.63 -15.11
CA GLU A 109 -7.24 -7.79 -15.60
C GLU A 109 -8.20 -6.77 -14.98
N ALA A 110 -7.91 -6.35 -13.76
CA ALA A 110 -8.58 -5.24 -13.11
C ALA A 110 -7.51 -4.42 -12.41
N PRO A 111 -6.99 -3.32 -12.98
CA PRO A 111 -5.89 -2.57 -12.38
C PRO A 111 -6.27 -1.83 -11.10
N ALA A 112 -5.37 -1.82 -10.11
CA ALA A 112 -5.52 -1.03 -8.89
C ALA A 112 -5.48 0.48 -9.21
N ASP A 113 -6.08 1.32 -8.37
CA ASP A 113 -5.91 2.77 -8.52
C ASP A 113 -4.47 3.19 -8.18
N ILE A 114 -3.85 2.53 -7.19
CA ILE A 114 -2.47 2.76 -6.77
C ILE A 114 -1.76 1.41 -6.60
N LEU A 115 -0.62 1.25 -7.26
CA LEU A 115 0.32 0.14 -7.03
C LEU A 115 1.57 0.70 -6.33
N LEU A 116 1.87 0.18 -5.14
CA LEU A 116 3.09 0.43 -4.40
C LEU A 116 4.06 -0.71 -4.65
N CYS A 117 5.30 -0.39 -4.98
CA CYS A 117 6.36 -1.38 -5.17
C CYS A 117 7.68 -0.87 -4.63
N ARG A 118 8.64 -1.77 -4.38
CA ARG A 118 10.01 -1.37 -4.02
C ARG A 118 10.78 -0.88 -5.25
N ALA A 119 10.72 -1.63 -6.35
CA ALA A 119 11.26 -1.25 -7.65
C ALA A 119 10.16 -1.43 -8.71
N VAL A 120 10.18 -0.65 -9.79
CA VAL A 120 9.20 -0.77 -10.88
C VAL A 120 9.47 -2.08 -11.64
N PRO A 121 8.63 -3.11 -11.55
CA PRO A 121 8.80 -4.28 -12.40
C PRO A 121 8.26 -3.95 -13.81
N ALA A 122 8.89 -4.49 -14.85
CA ALA A 122 8.46 -4.29 -16.24
C ALA A 122 6.97 -4.67 -16.49
N CYS A 123 6.44 -5.64 -15.73
CA CYS A 123 5.05 -6.06 -15.78
C CYS A 123 4.09 -5.25 -14.86
N GLY A 124 4.62 -4.43 -13.95
CA GLY A 124 3.81 -3.74 -12.92
C GLY A 124 3.00 -2.56 -13.43
N MET A 125 3.34 -1.99 -14.60
CA MET A 125 2.63 -0.82 -15.13
C MET A 125 1.17 -1.11 -15.52
N ALA A 126 0.85 -2.35 -15.89
CA ALA A 126 -0.54 -2.73 -16.20
C ALA A 126 -1.38 -3.00 -14.95
N ALA A 127 -0.76 -3.33 -13.82
CA ALA A 127 -1.43 -3.70 -12.59
C ALA A 127 -1.90 -2.51 -11.72
N GLY A 128 -1.48 -1.28 -12.07
CA GLY A 128 -1.85 -0.07 -11.35
C GLY A 128 -1.95 1.15 -12.26
N ARG A 129 -2.99 1.97 -12.05
CA ARG A 129 -3.19 3.23 -12.78
C ARG A 129 -2.13 4.27 -12.42
N VAL A 130 -1.67 4.24 -11.17
CA VAL A 130 -0.53 5.01 -10.69
C VAL A 130 0.42 4.03 -10.00
N VAL A 131 1.68 4.01 -10.43
CA VAL A 131 2.73 3.20 -9.81
C VAL A 131 3.63 4.10 -8.99
N ILE A 132 3.81 3.77 -7.72
CA ILE A 132 4.67 4.50 -6.78
C ILE A 132 5.76 3.54 -6.29
N ALA A 133 6.97 3.71 -6.81
CA ALA A 133 8.14 2.94 -6.44
C ALA A 133 9.02 3.68 -5.44
N ASP A 134 9.82 2.94 -4.68
CA ASP A 134 10.85 3.54 -3.83
C ASP A 134 11.97 4.08 -4.73
N ARG A 135 12.03 5.40 -4.86
CA ARG A 135 13.02 6.11 -5.70
C ARG A 135 14.48 5.89 -5.27
N HIS A 136 14.72 5.28 -4.11
CA HIS A 136 16.06 4.92 -3.64
C HIS A 136 16.48 3.48 -3.98
N ALA A 137 15.58 2.64 -4.51
CA ALA A 137 15.91 1.28 -4.92
C ALA A 137 16.76 1.22 -6.21
N ASP A 138 16.81 2.30 -6.98
CA ASP A 138 17.54 2.40 -8.26
C ASP A 138 19.03 2.75 -8.09
N ALA A 139 19.54 2.86 -6.85
CA ALA A 139 20.88 3.38 -6.57
C ALA A 139 21.97 2.32 -6.31
N ILE A 140 21.71 1.02 -6.54
CA ILE A 140 22.75 -0.02 -6.48
C ILE A 140 22.62 -0.96 -7.68
N GLN A 141 23.38 -0.67 -8.74
CA GLN A 141 23.90 -1.66 -9.69
C GLN A 141 25.38 -1.89 -9.40
#